data_AF-A0A4S0KWG0-F1
#
_entry.id   AF-A0A4S0KWG0-F1
#
_cell.length_a   1.000
_cell.length_b   1.000
_cell.length_c   1.000
_cell.angle_alpha   90.00
_cell.angle_beta   90.00
_cell.angle_gamma   90.00
#
_symmetry.space_group_name_H-M   'P 1'
#
loop_
_entity.id
_entity.type
_entity.pdbx_description
1 polymer ?
#
loop_
_entity_poly.entity_id
_entity_poly.type
_entity_poly.pdbx_seq_one_letter_code
_entity_poly.pdbx_strand_id
1 'polypeptide(L)'
;MDGVRAADNDRYLSALYAPAGKRDALLALYAFNAEIASVRDRIHEPLPGEVRLQWWRDVIAAEGDAETGHPIADALRATVAVSHLPKAAFDNMLEARIFDLYDDPMPSRTDLEGYCGETAAALIQLAAMVLDPAAAPSFAELAGRAGCAQAITGLLLLLPLHRRRGQCYVPADILAAAGTTAEQFVKDDGGPDAERAVAAMIALAREHLGAFEEGAAALPASLRPAFLPLALTRAYLDKMERRVRFAPGTRVALSTVRRHWLLLRHAMRGWALL
;
A
#
# COMPACT_ATOMS: atom_id res chain seq x y z
N MET A 1 -16.14 -5.02 -10.07
CA MET A 1 -15.57 -3.69 -10.38
C MET A 1 -15.95 -2.62 -9.37
N ASP A 2 -17.22 -2.52 -8.95
CA ASP A 2 -17.67 -1.47 -8.01
C ASP A 2 -17.05 -1.56 -6.60
N GLY A 3 -16.72 -2.77 -6.13
CA GLY A 3 -16.07 -2.96 -4.83
C GLY A 3 -14.73 -2.22 -4.70
N VAL A 4 -13.88 -2.25 -5.74
CA VAL A 4 -12.59 -1.53 -5.73
C VAL A 4 -12.82 -0.03 -5.77
N ARG A 5 -13.80 0.47 -6.55
CA ARG A 5 -14.10 1.90 -6.60
C ARG A 5 -14.45 2.47 -5.21
N ALA A 6 -15.17 1.69 -4.39
CA ALA A 6 -15.56 2.07 -3.04
C ALA A 6 -14.41 1.91 -2.03
N ALA A 7 -13.66 0.81 -2.10
CA ALA A 7 -12.59 0.51 -1.14
C ALA A 7 -11.27 1.23 -1.42
N ASP A 8 -10.90 1.39 -2.70
CA ASP A 8 -9.66 2.02 -3.15
C ASP A 8 -9.86 2.73 -4.50
N ASN A 9 -10.38 3.95 -4.42
CA ASN A 9 -10.68 4.75 -5.61
C ASN A 9 -9.43 5.10 -6.44
N ASP A 10 -8.27 5.29 -5.80
CA ASP A 10 -7.03 5.64 -6.51
C ASP A 10 -6.53 4.48 -7.37
N ARG A 11 -6.57 3.25 -6.84
CA ARG A 11 -6.26 2.05 -7.62
C ARG A 11 -7.31 1.74 -8.67
N TYR A 12 -8.60 1.97 -8.38
CA TYR A 12 -9.66 1.87 -9.38
C TYR A 12 -9.37 2.78 -10.59
N LEU A 13 -9.08 4.05 -10.35
CA LEU A 13 -8.76 5.02 -11.41
C LEU A 13 -7.47 4.65 -12.14
N SER A 14 -6.44 4.19 -11.41
CA SER A 14 -5.16 3.77 -12.00
C SER A 14 -5.35 2.61 -12.99
N ALA A 15 -6.21 1.63 -12.65
CA ALA A 15 -6.54 0.53 -13.55
C ALA A 15 -7.20 0.98 -14.87
N LEU A 16 -7.91 2.12 -14.89
CA LEU A 16 -8.54 2.64 -16.12
C LEU A 16 -7.51 3.12 -17.15
N TYR A 17 -6.28 3.44 -16.74
CA TYR A 17 -5.18 3.79 -17.64
C TYR A 17 -4.47 2.56 -18.23
N ALA A 18 -4.76 1.35 -17.75
CA ALA A 18 -4.22 0.12 -18.31
C ALA A 18 -4.94 -0.28 -19.62
N PRO A 19 -4.30 -1.11 -20.47
CA PRO A 19 -4.96 -1.71 -21.63
C PRO A 19 -6.24 -2.45 -21.23
N ALA A 20 -7.29 -2.36 -22.04
CA ALA A 20 -8.63 -2.88 -21.70
C ALA A 20 -8.61 -4.35 -21.24
N GLY A 21 -7.88 -5.22 -21.96
CA GLY A 21 -7.78 -6.65 -21.63
C GLY A 21 -6.98 -6.99 -20.36
N LYS A 22 -6.38 -5.99 -19.68
CA LYS A 22 -5.62 -6.17 -18.43
C LYS A 22 -6.34 -5.59 -17.21
N ARG A 23 -7.40 -4.79 -17.41
CA ARG A 23 -8.07 -4.04 -16.34
C ARG A 23 -8.72 -4.95 -15.32
N ASP A 24 -9.39 -6.01 -15.77
CA ASP A 24 -10.10 -6.93 -14.87
C ASP A 24 -9.13 -7.68 -13.95
N ALA A 25 -7.98 -8.07 -14.50
CA ALA A 25 -6.91 -8.72 -13.74
C ALA A 25 -6.32 -7.78 -12.67
N LEU A 26 -6.06 -6.52 -13.02
CA LEU A 26 -5.64 -5.50 -12.05
C LEU A 26 -6.71 -5.25 -10.97
N LEU A 27 -7.98 -5.16 -11.37
CA LEU A 27 -9.08 -4.96 -10.44
C LEU A 27 -9.27 -6.16 -9.50
N ALA A 28 -9.01 -7.39 -9.96
CA ALA A 28 -9.01 -8.58 -9.11
C ALA A 28 -7.91 -8.51 -8.04
N LEU A 29 -6.67 -8.15 -8.44
CA LEU A 29 -5.56 -7.94 -7.50
C LEU A 29 -5.87 -6.84 -6.47
N TYR A 30 -6.41 -5.72 -6.93
CA TYR A 30 -6.74 -4.58 -6.05
C TYR A 30 -7.92 -4.88 -5.13
N ALA A 31 -8.91 -5.66 -5.60
CA ALA A 31 -10.01 -6.14 -4.76
C ALA A 31 -9.51 -7.09 -3.68
N PHE A 32 -8.63 -8.04 -4.02
CA PHE A 32 -7.99 -8.92 -3.05
C PHE A 32 -7.22 -8.12 -1.99
N ASN A 33 -6.36 -7.19 -2.42
CA ASN A 33 -5.60 -6.35 -1.49
C ASN A 33 -6.52 -5.55 -0.55
N ALA A 34 -7.60 -4.97 -1.09
CA ALA A 34 -8.57 -4.24 -0.28
C ALA A 34 -9.28 -5.15 0.75
N GLU A 35 -9.63 -6.38 0.37
CA GLU A 35 -10.24 -7.35 1.27
C GLU A 35 -9.30 -7.72 2.42
N ILE A 36 -8.04 -8.11 2.14
CA ILE A 36 -7.08 -8.52 3.18
C ILE A 36 -6.68 -7.36 4.09
N ALA A 37 -6.55 -6.14 3.54
CA ALA A 37 -6.23 -4.95 4.34
C ALA A 37 -7.40 -4.55 5.25
N SER A 38 -8.64 -4.82 4.84
CA SER A 38 -9.84 -4.49 5.62
C SER A 38 -10.16 -5.51 6.72
N VAL A 39 -9.43 -6.62 6.84
CA VAL A 39 -9.70 -7.65 7.86
C VAL A 39 -9.66 -7.03 9.25
N ARG A 40 -8.61 -6.26 9.56
CA ARG A 40 -8.49 -5.54 10.84
C ARG A 40 -9.56 -4.47 11.05
N ASP A 41 -10.17 -3.94 9.98
CA ASP A 41 -11.27 -2.99 10.12
C ASP A 41 -12.58 -3.64 10.58
N ARG A 42 -12.77 -4.91 10.22
CA ARG A 42 -14.02 -5.66 10.43
C ARG A 42 -13.92 -6.62 11.62
N ILE A 43 -12.73 -7.10 11.92
CA ILE A 43 -12.46 -8.13 12.93
C ILE A 43 -11.47 -7.59 13.96
N HIS A 44 -11.90 -7.55 15.22
CA HIS A 44 -11.13 -6.97 16.33
C HIS A 44 -10.34 -8.03 17.12
N GLU A 45 -10.76 -9.28 17.08
CA GLU A 45 -10.06 -10.41 17.70
C GLU A 45 -9.06 -11.03 16.70
N PRO A 46 -7.81 -11.32 17.11
CA PRO A 46 -6.80 -11.85 16.19
C PRO A 46 -7.20 -13.18 15.53
N LEU A 47 -7.68 -14.14 16.32
CA LEU A 47 -7.93 -15.51 15.84
C LEU A 47 -8.97 -15.58 14.70
N PRO A 48 -10.16 -14.94 14.76
CA PRO A 48 -11.06 -14.90 13.61
C PRO A 48 -10.45 -14.18 12.37
N GLY A 49 -9.56 -13.21 12.59
CA GLY A 49 -8.83 -12.53 11.52
C GLY A 49 -7.86 -13.48 10.80
N GLU A 50 -7.11 -14.26 11.57
CA GLU A 50 -6.21 -15.29 11.04
C GLU A 50 -6.97 -16.35 10.25
N VAL A 51 -8.13 -16.81 10.74
CA VAL A 51 -8.98 -17.75 10.00
C VAL A 51 -9.40 -17.17 8.65
N ARG A 52 -9.73 -15.87 8.58
CA ARG A 52 -10.08 -15.19 7.32
C ARG A 52 -8.89 -15.11 6.36
N LEU A 53 -7.68 -14.87 6.86
CA LEU A 53 -6.46 -14.84 6.05
C LEU A 53 -6.03 -16.25 5.61
N GLN A 54 -6.18 -17.25 6.48
CA GLN A 54 -5.93 -18.65 6.15
C GLN A 54 -6.87 -19.16 5.06
N TRP A 55 -8.15 -18.78 5.09
CA TRP A 55 -9.07 -19.09 3.99
C TRP A 55 -8.56 -18.55 2.65
N TRP A 56 -8.01 -17.33 2.62
CA TRP A 56 -7.44 -16.76 1.39
C TRP A 56 -6.21 -17.55 0.91
N ARG A 57 -5.35 -17.96 1.86
CA ARG A 57 -4.19 -18.80 1.59
C ARG A 57 -4.60 -20.12 0.93
N ASP A 58 -5.58 -20.81 1.50
CA ASP A 58 -6.08 -22.09 0.99
C ASP A 58 -6.72 -21.93 -0.41
N VAL A 59 -7.51 -20.87 -0.61
CA VAL A 59 -8.15 -20.55 -1.89
C VAL A 59 -7.14 -20.28 -3.01
N ILE A 60 -6.05 -19.57 -2.71
CA ILE A 60 -5.00 -19.25 -3.69
C ILE A 60 -4.13 -20.48 -3.95
N ALA A 61 -3.87 -21.29 -2.93
CA ALA A 61 -3.11 -22.54 -3.05
C ALA A 61 -3.87 -23.59 -3.86
N ALA A 62 -5.19 -23.67 -3.74
CA ALA A 62 -6.03 -24.67 -4.38
C ALA A 62 -5.78 -24.81 -5.90
N GLU A 63 -5.53 -26.03 -6.33
CA GLU A 63 -5.33 -26.40 -7.74
C GLU A 63 -6.66 -26.67 -8.45
N GLY A 64 -6.65 -26.53 -9.79
CA GLY A 64 -7.82 -26.72 -10.65
C GLY A 64 -8.75 -25.50 -10.75
N ASP A 65 -9.79 -25.58 -11.58
CA ASP A 65 -10.60 -24.41 -11.96
C ASP A 65 -11.97 -24.34 -11.26
N ALA A 66 -12.18 -25.11 -10.19
CA ALA A 66 -13.44 -25.10 -9.46
C ALA A 66 -13.70 -23.72 -8.83
N GLU A 67 -14.89 -23.17 -9.05
CA GLU A 67 -15.31 -21.91 -8.44
C GLU A 67 -15.51 -22.08 -6.93
N THR A 68 -15.06 -21.08 -6.17
CA THR A 68 -15.23 -20.98 -4.72
C THR A 68 -16.58 -20.41 -4.32
N GLY A 69 -17.29 -19.78 -5.28
CA GLY A 69 -18.51 -19.01 -5.02
C GLY A 69 -18.25 -17.62 -4.46
N HIS A 70 -16.99 -17.23 -4.29
CA HIS A 70 -16.59 -15.88 -3.85
C HIS A 70 -16.03 -15.10 -5.05
N PRO A 71 -16.75 -14.11 -5.61
CA PRO A 71 -16.40 -13.51 -6.90
C PRO A 71 -14.99 -12.91 -6.99
N ILE A 72 -14.48 -12.33 -5.90
CA ILE A 72 -13.11 -11.78 -5.87
C ILE A 72 -12.07 -12.90 -5.89
N ALA A 73 -12.33 -14.02 -5.21
CA ALA A 73 -11.42 -15.14 -5.16
C ALA A 73 -11.34 -15.84 -6.52
N ASP A 74 -12.48 -16.06 -7.16
CA ASP A 74 -12.53 -16.70 -8.48
C ASP A 74 -11.82 -15.83 -9.53
N ALA A 75 -12.06 -14.52 -9.52
CA ALA A 75 -11.35 -13.58 -10.40
C ALA A 75 -9.84 -13.51 -10.11
N LEU A 76 -9.44 -13.57 -8.83
CA LEU A 76 -8.03 -13.60 -8.44
C LEU A 76 -7.35 -14.88 -8.92
N ARG A 77 -7.96 -16.05 -8.71
CA ARG A 77 -7.41 -17.35 -9.13
C ARG A 77 -7.23 -17.41 -10.64
N ALA A 78 -8.22 -16.94 -11.41
CA ALA A 78 -8.10 -16.79 -12.85
C ALA A 78 -6.94 -15.86 -13.24
N THR A 79 -6.77 -14.74 -12.52
CA THR A 79 -5.66 -13.79 -12.75
C THR A 79 -4.30 -14.43 -12.46
N VAL A 80 -4.17 -15.15 -11.34
CA VAL A 80 -2.95 -15.86 -10.94
C VAL A 80 -2.57 -16.89 -11.99
N ALA A 81 -3.53 -17.69 -12.46
CA ALA A 81 -3.30 -18.70 -13.49
C ALA A 81 -2.89 -18.10 -14.84
N VAL A 82 -3.67 -17.12 -15.36
CA VAL A 82 -3.43 -16.51 -16.68
C VAL A 82 -2.15 -15.69 -16.73
N SER A 83 -1.79 -15.02 -15.64
CA SER A 83 -0.61 -14.14 -15.58
C SER A 83 0.60 -14.82 -14.93
N HIS A 84 0.50 -16.11 -14.60
CA HIS A 84 1.54 -16.91 -13.93
C HIS A 84 2.14 -16.20 -12.70
N LEU A 85 1.26 -15.60 -11.87
CA LEU A 85 1.71 -14.85 -10.71
C LEU A 85 2.22 -15.80 -9.61
N PRO A 86 3.30 -15.43 -8.89
CA PRO A 86 3.88 -16.29 -7.88
C PRO A 86 2.96 -16.40 -6.67
N LYS A 87 2.40 -17.59 -6.41
CA LYS A 87 1.55 -17.87 -5.23
C LYS A 87 2.24 -17.48 -3.92
N ALA A 88 3.55 -17.67 -3.82
CA ALA A 88 4.36 -17.29 -2.66
C ALA A 88 4.28 -15.78 -2.31
N ALA A 89 4.15 -14.89 -3.31
CA ALA A 89 3.99 -13.46 -3.02
C ALA A 89 2.67 -13.16 -2.31
N PHE A 90 1.60 -13.88 -2.64
CA PHE A 90 0.31 -13.74 -1.96
C PHE A 90 0.37 -14.30 -0.53
N ASP A 91 1.10 -15.41 -0.33
CA ASP A 91 1.31 -15.99 0.98
C ASP A 91 2.03 -15.00 1.91
N ASN A 92 3.11 -14.38 1.44
CA ASN A 92 3.82 -13.35 2.20
C ASN A 92 2.93 -12.12 2.46
N MET A 93 2.12 -11.70 1.49
CA MET A 93 1.15 -10.61 1.71
C MET A 93 0.15 -10.94 2.82
N LEU A 94 -0.33 -12.19 2.88
CA LEU A 94 -1.24 -12.63 3.94
C LEU A 94 -0.51 -12.68 5.30
N GLU A 95 0.72 -13.17 5.33
CA GLU A 95 1.55 -13.22 6.54
C GLU A 95 1.82 -11.81 7.10
N ALA A 96 2.17 -10.86 6.23
CA ALA A 96 2.34 -9.45 6.63
C ALA A 96 1.04 -8.83 7.19
N ARG A 97 -0.13 -9.29 6.77
CA ARG A 97 -1.42 -8.84 7.31
C ARG A 97 -1.78 -9.46 8.66
N ILE A 98 -1.10 -10.53 9.08
CA ILE A 98 -1.25 -11.07 10.44
C ILE A 98 -0.77 -10.02 11.45
N PHE A 99 0.34 -9.32 11.16
CA PHE A 99 0.83 -8.22 12.00
C PHE A 99 -0.27 -7.18 12.30
N ASP A 100 -1.11 -6.83 11.32
CA ASP A 100 -2.19 -5.84 11.50
C ASP A 100 -3.26 -6.29 12.52
N LEU A 101 -3.38 -7.59 12.78
CA LEU A 101 -4.33 -8.18 13.72
C LEU A 101 -3.89 -8.05 15.18
N TYR A 102 -2.58 -7.94 15.38
CA TYR A 102 -1.95 -7.77 16.69
C TYR A 102 -1.64 -6.29 16.92
N ASP A 103 -1.76 -5.83 18.15
CA ASP A 103 -1.46 -4.44 18.53
C ASP A 103 0.01 -4.28 18.98
N ASP A 104 0.88 -5.20 18.54
CA ASP A 104 2.30 -5.16 18.84
C ASP A 104 2.99 -3.97 18.16
N PRO A 105 3.95 -3.31 18.83
CA PRO A 105 4.66 -2.19 18.24
C PRO A 105 5.54 -2.65 17.08
N MET A 106 5.63 -1.84 16.03
CA MET A 106 6.56 -2.05 14.92
C MET A 106 8.02 -2.06 15.45
N PRO A 107 8.79 -3.17 15.31
CA PRO A 107 10.04 -3.31 16.05
C PRO A 107 11.16 -2.38 15.57
N SER A 108 11.35 -2.23 14.26
CA SER A 108 12.42 -1.39 13.69
C SER A 108 12.06 -0.79 12.34
N ARG A 109 12.88 0.17 11.87
CA ARG A 109 12.77 0.69 10.50
C ARG A 109 12.86 -0.45 9.47
N THR A 110 13.72 -1.44 9.68
CA THR A 110 13.88 -2.57 8.76
C THR A 110 12.63 -3.43 8.71
N ASP A 111 11.97 -3.68 9.84
CA ASP A 111 10.71 -4.43 9.88
C ASP A 111 9.58 -3.68 9.17
N LEU A 112 9.52 -2.35 9.32
CA LEU A 112 8.58 -1.52 8.59
C LEU A 112 8.82 -1.59 7.07
N GLU A 113 10.08 -1.53 6.63
CA GLU A 113 10.44 -1.66 5.22
C GLU A 113 10.10 -3.07 4.69
N GLY A 114 10.28 -4.12 5.50
CA GLY A 114 9.83 -5.47 5.20
C GLY A 114 8.31 -5.57 5.04
N TYR A 115 7.55 -4.99 5.98
CA TYR A 115 6.08 -4.88 5.89
C TYR A 115 5.64 -4.13 4.62
N CYS A 116 6.31 -3.04 4.27
CA CYS A 116 6.04 -2.30 3.03
C CYS A 116 6.33 -3.15 1.78
N GLY A 117 7.41 -3.92 1.82
CA GLY A 117 7.82 -4.90 0.80
C GLY A 117 6.72 -5.94 0.53
N GLU A 118 6.28 -6.60 1.59
CA GLU A 118 5.27 -7.67 1.51
C GLU A 118 3.83 -7.15 1.40
N THR A 119 3.59 -5.84 1.36
CA THR A 119 2.24 -5.30 1.16
C THR A 119 2.14 -4.44 -0.10
N ALA A 120 2.56 -3.19 -0.04
CA ALA A 120 2.40 -2.24 -1.13
C ALA A 120 3.34 -2.53 -2.30
N ALA A 121 4.59 -2.91 -2.05
CA ALA A 121 5.55 -3.21 -3.12
C ALA A 121 5.18 -4.50 -3.85
N ALA A 122 4.86 -5.57 -3.12
CA ALA A 122 4.37 -6.82 -3.70
C ALA A 122 3.17 -6.58 -4.63
N LEU A 123 2.20 -5.76 -4.22
CA LEU A 123 1.05 -5.44 -5.05
C LEU A 123 1.42 -4.67 -6.34
N ILE A 124 2.34 -3.70 -6.24
CA ILE A 124 2.84 -2.96 -7.42
C ILE A 124 3.55 -3.94 -8.37
N GLN A 125 4.38 -4.84 -7.84
CA GLN A 125 5.10 -5.82 -8.63
C GLN A 125 4.15 -6.82 -9.32
N LEU A 126 3.15 -7.33 -8.60
CA LEU A 126 2.13 -8.22 -9.18
C LEU A 126 1.33 -7.51 -10.28
N ALA A 127 0.96 -6.25 -10.08
CA ALA A 127 0.32 -5.44 -11.11
C ALA A 127 1.22 -5.20 -12.33
N ALA A 128 2.52 -4.96 -12.11
CA ALA A 128 3.51 -4.83 -13.17
C ALA A 128 3.62 -6.13 -13.99
N MET A 129 3.64 -7.30 -13.33
CA MET A 129 3.68 -8.61 -13.99
C MET A 129 2.42 -8.88 -14.83
N VAL A 130 1.24 -8.47 -14.36
CA VAL A 130 -0.01 -8.55 -15.15
C VAL A 130 0.09 -7.70 -16.42
N LEU A 131 0.65 -6.50 -16.31
CA LEU A 131 0.75 -5.53 -17.42
C LEU A 131 1.77 -5.95 -18.47
N ASP A 132 3.00 -6.25 -18.03
CA ASP A 132 4.15 -6.56 -18.88
C ASP A 132 5.09 -7.52 -18.16
N PRO A 133 4.87 -8.84 -18.27
CA PRO A 133 5.65 -9.84 -17.55
C PRO A 133 7.12 -9.90 -18.00
N ALA A 134 7.45 -9.40 -19.19
CA ALA A 134 8.82 -9.36 -19.69
C ALA A 134 9.61 -8.19 -19.08
N ALA A 135 8.99 -7.02 -18.94
CA ALA A 135 9.64 -5.85 -18.37
C ALA A 135 9.64 -5.84 -16.83
N ALA A 136 8.58 -6.38 -16.19
CA ALA A 136 8.36 -6.25 -14.74
C ALA A 136 9.54 -6.70 -13.85
N PRO A 137 10.26 -7.81 -14.12
CA PRO A 137 11.37 -8.24 -13.27
C PRO A 137 12.49 -7.18 -13.16
N SER A 138 12.76 -6.44 -14.23
CA SER A 138 13.80 -5.40 -14.25
C SER A 138 13.45 -4.16 -13.42
N PHE A 139 12.21 -4.03 -12.95
CA PHE A 139 11.73 -2.90 -12.16
C PHE A 139 11.27 -3.30 -10.74
N ALA A 140 11.63 -4.50 -10.27
CA ALA A 140 11.26 -4.98 -8.94
C ALA A 140 11.81 -4.10 -7.81
N GLU A 141 13.06 -3.65 -7.90
CA GLU A 141 13.63 -2.71 -6.92
C GLU A 141 12.85 -1.39 -6.89
N LEU A 142 12.47 -0.90 -8.08
CA LEU A 142 11.69 0.32 -8.22
C LEU A 142 10.28 0.15 -7.62
N ALA A 143 9.66 -1.01 -7.77
CA ALA A 143 8.41 -1.38 -7.08
C ALA A 143 8.58 -1.40 -5.56
N GLY A 144 9.73 -1.86 -5.05
CA GLY A 144 10.13 -1.78 -3.65
C GLY A 144 10.10 -0.34 -3.11
N ARG A 145 10.83 0.57 -3.77
CA ARG A 145 10.88 1.99 -3.40
C ARG A 145 9.51 2.67 -3.46
N ALA A 146 8.75 2.43 -4.54
CA ALA A 146 7.39 2.92 -4.68
C ALA A 146 6.47 2.40 -3.56
N GLY A 147 6.55 1.11 -3.26
CA GLY A 147 5.76 0.45 -2.23
C GLY A 147 6.01 1.04 -0.85
N CYS A 148 7.27 1.20 -0.44
CA CYS A 148 7.63 1.85 0.82
C CYS A 148 7.11 3.28 0.91
N ALA A 149 7.35 4.10 -0.11
CA ALA A 149 6.88 5.48 -0.13
C ALA A 149 5.34 5.57 0.00
N GLN A 150 4.61 4.70 -0.71
CA GLN A 150 3.16 4.65 -0.66
C GLN A 150 2.61 4.11 0.67
N ALA A 151 3.18 3.02 1.19
CA ALA A 151 2.74 2.40 2.44
C ALA A 151 2.94 3.34 3.62
N ILE A 152 4.14 3.93 3.77
CA ILE A 152 4.45 4.86 4.86
C ILE A 152 3.54 6.09 4.80
N THR A 153 3.32 6.64 3.60
CA THR A 153 2.38 7.76 3.42
C THR A 153 0.95 7.35 3.78
N GLY A 154 0.52 6.13 3.44
CA GLY A 154 -0.77 5.57 3.83
C GLY A 154 -0.92 5.45 5.34
N LEU A 155 0.10 4.92 6.03
CA LEU A 155 0.14 4.83 7.50
C LEU A 155 0.02 6.21 8.15
N LEU A 156 0.69 7.22 7.60
CA LEU A 156 0.58 8.62 8.07
C LEU A 156 -0.83 9.21 7.84
N LEU A 157 -1.47 8.90 6.71
CA LEU A 157 -2.86 9.33 6.44
C LEU A 157 -3.86 8.67 7.38
N LEU A 158 -3.60 7.42 7.76
CA LEU A 158 -4.44 6.61 8.64
C LEU A 158 -4.05 6.74 10.12
N LEU A 159 -3.01 7.49 10.46
CA LEU A 159 -2.53 7.68 11.83
C LEU A 159 -3.66 8.00 12.84
N PRO A 160 -4.64 8.89 12.56
CA PRO A 160 -5.74 9.12 13.49
C PRO A 160 -6.60 7.89 13.78
N LEU A 161 -6.76 6.99 12.79
CA LEU A 161 -7.48 5.73 12.96
C LEU A 161 -6.65 4.73 13.76
N HIS A 162 -5.35 4.60 13.43
CA HIS A 162 -4.43 3.72 14.15
C HIS A 162 -4.36 4.08 15.63
N ARG A 163 -4.21 5.37 15.96
CA ARG A 163 -4.21 5.84 17.36
C ARG A 163 -5.49 5.49 18.11
N ARG A 164 -6.67 5.69 17.48
CA ARG A 164 -7.97 5.34 18.08
C ARG A 164 -8.10 3.85 18.37
N ARG A 165 -7.39 3.00 17.63
CA ARG A 165 -7.36 1.55 17.80
C ARG A 165 -6.23 1.06 18.71
N GLY A 166 -5.37 1.96 19.19
CA GLY A 166 -4.20 1.57 19.98
C GLY A 166 -3.00 1.12 19.14
N GLN A 167 -3.04 1.24 17.81
CA GLN A 167 -2.04 0.69 16.90
C GLN A 167 -0.88 1.67 16.65
N CYS A 168 0.35 1.14 16.66
CA CYS A 168 1.56 1.90 16.39
C CYS A 168 2.43 1.26 15.30
N TYR A 169 2.36 1.83 14.11
CA TYR A 169 3.20 1.44 12.98
C TYR A 169 4.52 2.23 12.89
N VAL A 170 4.72 3.21 13.76
CA VAL A 170 6.00 3.92 13.83
C VAL A 170 7.02 3.01 14.51
N PRO A 171 8.17 2.74 13.87
CA PRO A 171 9.23 1.91 14.43
C PRO A 171 9.71 2.34 15.82
N ALA A 172 10.04 1.37 16.67
CA ALA A 172 10.53 1.64 18.03
C ALA A 172 11.84 2.44 18.06
N ASP A 173 12.75 2.22 17.10
CA ASP A 173 13.99 2.98 16.94
C ASP A 173 13.73 4.46 16.58
N ILE A 174 12.76 4.74 15.70
CA ILE A 174 12.31 6.10 15.36
C ILE A 174 11.64 6.77 16.58
N LEU A 175 10.79 6.05 17.30
CA LEU A 175 10.14 6.55 18.52
C LEU A 175 11.16 6.91 19.60
N ALA A 176 12.13 6.02 19.84
CA ALA A 176 13.20 6.25 20.80
C ALA A 176 14.05 7.48 20.43
N ALA A 177 14.42 7.63 19.15
CA ALA A 177 15.15 8.79 18.66
C ALA A 177 14.33 10.10 18.78
N ALA A 178 13.01 9.99 18.66
CA ALA A 178 12.09 11.11 18.89
C ALA A 178 11.84 11.39 20.38
N GLY A 179 12.23 10.51 21.30
CA GLY A 179 12.05 10.68 22.75
C GLY A 179 10.70 10.21 23.29
N THR A 180 9.99 9.33 22.58
CA THR A 180 8.68 8.78 22.98
C THR A 180 8.69 7.25 22.94
N THR A 181 7.70 6.61 23.58
CA THR A 181 7.38 5.19 23.39
C THR A 181 6.18 5.01 22.45
N ALA A 182 5.86 3.77 22.06
CA ALA A 182 4.67 3.45 21.27
C ALA A 182 3.38 3.82 22.02
N GLU A 183 3.30 3.48 23.31
CA GLU A 183 2.14 3.77 24.16
C GLU A 183 1.93 5.27 24.34
N GLN A 184 3.02 6.02 24.52
CA GLN A 184 2.98 7.47 24.59
C GLN A 184 2.56 8.07 23.24
N PHE A 185 3.18 7.64 22.14
CA PHE A 185 2.89 8.16 20.80
C PHE A 185 1.45 7.91 20.35
N VAL A 186 0.87 6.78 20.74
CA VAL A 186 -0.53 6.44 20.46
C VAL A 186 -1.50 7.33 21.24
N LYS A 187 -1.17 7.65 22.50
CA LYS A 187 -1.98 8.51 23.38
C LYS A 187 -1.74 10.00 23.17
N ASP A 188 -0.60 10.37 22.58
CA ASP A 188 -0.17 11.76 22.41
C ASP A 188 -0.88 12.42 21.23
N ASP A 189 -1.68 13.44 21.54
CA ASP A 189 -2.47 14.23 20.60
C ASP A 189 -1.67 15.37 19.92
N GLY A 190 -0.37 15.17 19.67
CA GLY A 190 0.47 16.09 18.91
C GLY A 190 1.41 16.93 19.76
N GLY A 191 2.01 16.33 20.78
CA GLY A 191 3.17 16.85 21.48
C GLY A 191 4.44 16.88 20.60
N PRO A 192 5.49 17.61 21.03
CA PRO A 192 6.72 17.77 20.26
C PRO A 192 7.40 16.45 19.89
N ASP A 193 7.25 15.42 20.70
CA ASP A 193 7.91 14.12 20.52
C ASP A 193 7.17 13.31 19.44
N ALA A 194 5.84 13.31 19.47
CA ALA A 194 5.03 12.77 18.38
C ALA A 194 5.24 13.52 17.06
N GLU A 195 5.40 14.85 17.09
CA GLU A 195 5.71 15.63 15.90
C GLU A 195 7.06 15.23 15.28
N ARG A 196 8.09 15.00 16.12
CA ARG A 196 9.39 14.49 15.66
C ARG A 196 9.29 13.10 15.05
N ALA A 197 8.54 12.19 15.68
CA ALA A 197 8.32 10.84 15.15
C ALA A 197 7.59 10.86 13.79
N VAL A 198 6.56 11.69 13.65
CA VAL A 198 5.85 11.87 12.37
C VAL A 198 6.77 12.50 11.31
N ALA A 199 7.56 13.51 11.67
CA ALA A 199 8.53 14.11 10.75
C ALA A 199 9.57 13.10 10.26
N ALA A 200 10.05 12.20 11.13
CA ALA A 200 10.96 11.12 10.74
C ALA A 200 10.31 10.13 9.76
N MET A 201 9.04 9.76 9.98
CA MET A 201 8.28 8.91 9.04
C MET A 201 8.06 9.59 7.68
N ILE A 202 7.80 10.90 7.67
CA ILE A 202 7.71 11.69 6.42
C ILE A 202 9.05 11.69 5.68
N ALA A 203 10.16 11.91 6.40
CA ALA A 203 11.49 11.87 5.82
C ALA A 203 11.82 10.50 5.22
N LEU A 204 11.43 9.41 5.90
CA LEU A 204 11.58 8.05 5.39
C LEU A 204 10.76 7.81 4.12
N ALA A 205 9.50 8.27 4.08
CA ALA A 205 8.68 8.18 2.87
C ALA A 205 9.28 8.99 1.71
N ARG A 206 9.86 10.16 1.99
CA ARG A 206 10.57 11.01 1.02
C ARG A 206 11.83 10.34 0.48
N GLU A 207 12.60 9.66 1.33
CA GLU A 207 13.80 8.92 0.95
C GLU A 207 13.45 7.86 -0.11
N HIS A 208 12.44 7.02 0.16
CA HIS A 208 11.97 6.02 -0.78
C HIS A 208 11.35 6.63 -2.05
N LEU A 209 10.61 7.73 -1.93
CA LEU A 209 10.05 8.42 -3.09
C LEU A 209 11.14 9.02 -3.97
N GLY A 210 12.18 9.62 -3.39
CA GLY A 210 13.32 10.18 -4.12
C GLY A 210 14.08 9.09 -4.88
N ALA A 211 14.40 7.98 -4.20
CA ALA A 211 15.03 6.83 -4.83
C ALA A 211 14.19 6.23 -5.97
N PHE A 212 12.86 6.23 -5.82
CA PHE A 212 11.96 5.89 -6.92
C PHE A 212 12.09 6.87 -8.10
N GLU A 213 12.00 8.18 -7.85
CA GLU A 213 12.01 9.19 -8.91
C GLU A 213 13.33 9.21 -9.69
N GLU A 214 14.46 8.93 -9.04
CA GLU A 214 15.77 8.77 -9.69
C GLU A 214 15.77 7.63 -10.74
N GLY A 215 15.12 6.50 -10.44
CA GLY A 215 15.00 5.35 -11.34
C GLY A 215 13.81 5.43 -12.32
N ALA A 216 12.82 6.28 -12.05
CA ALA A 216 11.54 6.24 -12.75
C ALA A 216 11.59 6.76 -14.20
N ALA A 217 12.65 7.46 -14.60
CA ALA A 217 12.86 7.87 -15.99
C ALA A 217 12.99 6.67 -16.95
N ALA A 218 13.50 5.53 -16.46
CA ALA A 218 13.64 4.30 -17.22
C ALA A 218 12.34 3.47 -17.29
N LEU A 219 11.30 3.83 -16.53
CA LEU A 219 10.07 3.04 -16.43
C LEU A 219 9.29 3.04 -17.77
N PRO A 220 9.10 1.87 -18.40
CA PRO A 220 8.39 1.79 -19.68
C PRO A 220 6.91 2.16 -19.52
N ALA A 221 6.32 2.68 -20.60
CA ALA A 221 4.92 3.11 -20.61
C ALA A 221 3.95 1.98 -20.25
N SER A 222 4.29 0.73 -20.58
CA SER A 222 3.50 -0.47 -20.26
C SER A 222 3.32 -0.69 -18.76
N LEU A 223 4.31 -0.32 -17.95
CA LEU A 223 4.29 -0.52 -16.49
C LEU A 223 3.68 0.64 -15.71
N ARG A 224 3.62 1.85 -16.28
CA ARG A 224 3.15 3.06 -15.57
C ARG A 224 1.84 2.86 -14.80
N PRO A 225 0.79 2.19 -15.33
CA PRO A 225 -0.46 2.01 -14.59
C PRO A 225 -0.31 1.34 -13.22
N ALA A 226 0.64 0.41 -13.06
CA ALA A 226 0.90 -0.24 -11.77
C ALA A 226 1.47 0.72 -10.72
N PHE A 227 2.21 1.73 -11.15
CA PHE A 227 2.86 2.73 -10.30
C PHE A 227 2.02 3.99 -10.08
N LEU A 228 0.93 4.18 -10.84
CA LEU A 228 0.11 5.39 -10.80
C LEU A 228 -0.41 5.80 -9.40
N PRO A 229 -0.79 4.88 -8.49
CA PRO A 229 -1.20 5.28 -7.14
C PRO A 229 -0.12 6.12 -6.40
N LEU A 230 1.16 5.89 -6.70
CA LEU A 230 2.28 6.64 -6.13
C LEU A 230 2.30 8.12 -6.56
N ALA A 231 1.69 8.48 -7.69
CA ALA A 231 1.66 9.86 -8.21
C ALA A 231 1.05 10.88 -7.22
N LEU A 232 0.29 10.40 -6.23
CA LEU A 232 -0.33 11.22 -5.20
C LEU A 232 0.59 11.44 -3.98
N THR A 233 1.57 10.57 -3.78
CA THR A 233 2.42 10.49 -2.59
C THR A 233 3.13 11.81 -2.30
N ARG A 234 3.83 12.38 -3.31
CA ARG A 234 4.50 13.68 -3.19
C ARG A 234 3.56 14.77 -2.69
N ALA A 235 2.36 14.85 -3.29
CA ALA A 235 1.39 15.89 -2.95
C ALA A 235 0.80 15.72 -1.54
N TYR A 236 0.66 14.49 -1.05
CA TYR A 236 0.27 14.20 0.33
C TYR A 236 1.38 14.60 1.30
N LEU A 237 2.63 14.18 1.04
CA LEU A 237 3.78 14.52 1.88
C LEU A 237 4.00 16.05 1.96
N ASP A 238 3.96 16.76 0.82
CA ASP A 238 4.05 18.24 0.81
C ASP A 238 2.95 18.89 1.65
N LYS A 239 1.76 18.29 1.71
CA LYS A 239 0.63 18.81 2.47
C LYS A 239 0.74 18.49 3.96
N MET A 240 1.34 17.36 4.32
CA MET A 240 1.66 16.99 5.71
C MET A 240 2.73 17.91 6.28
N GLU A 241 3.83 18.14 5.56
CA GLU A 241 4.94 18.99 6.01
C GLU A 241 4.55 20.46 6.21
N ARG A 242 3.63 20.98 5.38
CA ARG A 242 3.12 22.36 5.55
C ARG A 242 2.25 22.53 6.79
N ARG A 243 1.86 21.46 7.47
CA ARG A 243 1.06 21.55 8.71
C ARG A 243 2.00 21.55 9.89
N VAL A 244 1.94 22.65 10.66
CA VAL A 244 2.76 22.84 11.86
C VAL A 244 2.42 21.84 12.97
N ARG A 245 1.18 21.30 13.00
CA ARG A 245 0.76 20.28 13.98
C ARG A 245 -0.10 19.20 13.35
N PHE A 246 0.18 17.95 13.70
CA PHE A 246 -0.69 16.80 13.40
C PHE A 246 -1.81 16.71 14.45
N ALA A 247 -2.66 17.75 14.49
CA ALA A 247 -3.75 17.80 15.46
C ALA A 247 -4.79 16.67 15.19
N PRO A 248 -5.34 16.04 16.24
CA PRO A 248 -6.36 15.00 16.14
C PRO A 248 -7.55 15.43 15.27
N GLY A 249 -8.00 14.53 14.38
CA GLY A 249 -9.16 14.78 13.51
C GLY A 249 -8.85 15.55 12.21
N THR A 250 -7.62 16.04 12.02
CA THR A 250 -7.26 16.78 10.80
C THR A 250 -7.02 15.84 9.63
N ARG A 251 -8.02 15.65 8.77
CA ARG A 251 -7.86 14.85 7.54
C ARG A 251 -6.92 15.56 6.55
N VAL A 252 -5.85 14.89 6.12
CA VAL A 252 -5.07 15.32 4.96
C VAL A 252 -5.77 14.75 3.73
N ALA A 253 -6.42 15.60 2.94
CA ALA A 253 -7.08 15.19 1.71
C ALA A 253 -6.61 16.05 0.53
N LEU A 254 -6.39 15.42 -0.62
CA LEU A 254 -6.24 16.13 -1.89
C LEU A 254 -7.63 16.33 -2.52
N SER A 255 -7.82 17.43 -3.25
CA SER A 255 -9.05 17.63 -4.01
C SER A 255 -9.14 16.61 -5.14
N THR A 256 -10.36 16.21 -5.51
CA THR A 256 -10.62 15.26 -6.60
C THR A 256 -9.98 15.72 -7.91
N VAL A 257 -10.08 17.02 -8.23
CA VAL A 257 -9.45 17.61 -9.42
C VAL A 257 -7.93 17.43 -9.39
N ARG A 258 -7.28 17.70 -8.25
CA ARG A 258 -5.83 17.54 -8.11
C ARG A 258 -5.41 16.08 -8.23
N ARG A 259 -6.18 15.14 -7.67
CA ARG A 259 -5.93 13.69 -7.80
C ARG A 259 -5.99 13.24 -9.26
N HIS A 260 -7.08 13.57 -9.96
CA HIS A 260 -7.22 13.23 -11.38
C HIS A 260 -6.13 13.85 -12.24
N TRP A 261 -5.77 15.10 -11.99
CA TRP A 261 -4.70 15.78 -12.73
C TRP A 261 -3.34 15.11 -12.52
N LEU A 262 -2.99 14.73 -11.28
CA LEU A 262 -1.74 14.03 -10.98
C LEU A 262 -1.69 12.66 -11.67
N LEU A 263 -2.75 11.85 -11.53
CA LEU A 263 -2.84 10.54 -12.18
C LEU A 263 -2.72 10.67 -13.71
N LEU A 264 -3.47 11.59 -14.33
CA LEU A 264 -3.41 11.83 -15.76
C LEU A 264 -2.01 12.27 -16.21
N ARG A 265 -1.41 13.23 -15.49
CA ARG A 265 -0.06 13.74 -15.82
C ARG A 265 0.96 12.60 -15.84
N HIS A 266 0.99 11.78 -14.79
CA HIS A 266 1.95 10.67 -14.69
C HIS A 266 1.62 9.51 -15.64
N ALA A 267 0.35 9.27 -15.96
CA ALA A 267 -0.03 8.27 -16.97
C ALA A 267 0.53 8.66 -18.35
N MET A 268 0.35 9.94 -18.72
CA MET A 268 0.76 10.44 -20.04
C MET A 268 2.27 10.65 -20.14
N ARG A 269 2.91 11.21 -19.11
CA ARG A 269 4.30 11.69 -19.18
C ARG A 269 5.30 10.88 -18.34
N GLY A 270 4.84 9.92 -17.54
CA GLY A 270 5.69 9.24 -16.57
C GLY A 270 6.18 10.16 -15.46
N TRP A 271 7.28 9.78 -14.80
CA TRP A 271 7.97 10.55 -13.76
C TRP A 271 9.28 11.14 -14.29
N ALA A 272 9.20 11.89 -15.40
CA ALA A 272 10.35 12.64 -15.87
C ALA A 272 10.75 13.67 -14.79
N LEU A 273 12.04 13.70 -14.44
CA LEU A 273 12.63 14.72 -13.58
C LEU A 273 12.28 16.10 -14.15
N LEU A 274 11.68 16.96 -13.31
CA LEU A 274 11.55 18.39 -13.60
C LEU A 274 12.86 19.09 -13.24
#